data_AF-A0A315BLI0-F1
#
_entry.id   AF-A0A315BLI0-F1
#
_cell.length_a   1.000
_cell.length_b   1.000
_cell.length_c   1.000
_cell.angle_alpha   90.00
_cell.angle_beta   90.00
_cell.angle_gamma   90.00
#
_symmetry.space_group_name_H-M   'P 1'
#
loop_
_entity.id
_entity.type
_entity.pdbx_description
1 polymer ?
#
loop_
_entity_poly.entity_id
_entity_poly.type
_entity_poly.pdbx_seq_one_letter_code
_entity_poly.pdbx_strand_id
1 'polypeptide(L)' 'MKLTQTETETETDYRNFITDLTALTRKYGVAIQSVGGVFLAEQEDEFDKVTYTADISSGDLYPEFPGH' A
#
# COMPACT_ATOMS: atom_id res chain seq x y z
N MET A 1 -22.81 -18.14 1.03
CA MET A 1 -21.45 -18.38 0.49
C MET A 1 -20.50 -18.21 1.66
N LYS A 2 -19.73 -19.24 2.01
CA LYS A 2 -18.84 -19.20 3.19
C LYS A 2 -17.47 -18.78 2.67
N LEU A 3 -17.00 -17.59 3.05
CA LEU A 3 -15.67 -17.12 2.69
C LEU A 3 -14.63 -18.09 3.25
N THR A 4 -13.61 -18.37 2.45
CA THR A 4 -12.47 -19.20 2.85
C THR A 4 -11.60 -18.43 3.85
N GLN A 5 -10.88 -19.12 4.72
CA GLN A 5 -10.07 -18.50 5.79
C GLN A 5 -9.04 -17.49 5.23
N THR A 6 -8.52 -17.74 4.03
CA THR A 6 -7.61 -16.86 3.30
C THR A 6 -8.29 -15.57 2.82
N GLU A 7 -9.54 -15.62 2.38
CA GLU A 7 -10.31 -14.42 2.00
C GLU A 7 -10.55 -13.50 3.20
N THR A 8 -10.71 -14.06 4.41
CA THR A 8 -10.90 -13.26 5.63
C THR A 8 -9.61 -12.60 6.13
N GLU A 9 -8.46 -13.21 5.88
CA GLU A 9 -7.14 -12.64 6.21
C GLU A 9 -6.83 -11.45 5.29
N THR A 10 -6.99 -11.60 3.97
CA THR A 10 -6.81 -10.49 3.01
C THR A 10 -7.72 -9.29 3.31
N GLU A 11 -8.98 -9.53 3.68
CA GLU A 11 -9.89 -8.42 4.02
C GLU A 11 -9.47 -7.70 5.32
N THR A 12 -8.95 -8.45 6.30
CA THR A 12 -8.47 -7.88 7.56
C THR A 12 -7.22 -7.02 7.33
N ASP A 13 -6.26 -7.53 6.57
CA ASP A 13 -5.03 -6.80 6.23
C ASP A 13 -5.34 -5.53 5.42
N TYR A 14 -6.30 -5.61 4.50
CA TYR A 14 -6.75 -4.44 3.75
C TYR A 14 -7.40 -3.36 4.64
N ARG A 15 -8.18 -3.77 5.65
CA ARG A 15 -8.77 -2.83 6.63
C ARG A 15 -7.71 -2.18 7.51
N ASN A 16 -6.70 -2.94 7.94
CA ASN A 16 -5.56 -2.42 8.69
C ASN A 16 -4.78 -1.41 7.86
N PHE A 17 -4.47 -1.74 6.60
CA PHE A 17 -3.82 -0.83 5.64
C PHE A 17 -4.56 0.50 5.50
N ILE A 18 -5.90 0.47 5.31
CA ILE A 18 -6.72 1.69 5.22
C ILE A 18 -6.61 2.54 6.49
N THR A 19 -6.62 1.89 7.65
CA THR A 19 -6.55 2.56 8.97
C THR A 19 -5.23 3.30 9.12
N ASP A 20 -4.11 2.65 8.80
CA ASP A 20 -2.78 3.23 8.93
C ASP A 20 -2.53 4.32 7.89
N LEU A 21 -2.96 4.12 6.64
CA LEU A 21 -2.87 5.14 5.59
C LEU A 21 -3.68 6.40 5.94
N THR A 22 -4.85 6.22 6.56
CA THR A 22 -5.68 7.35 7.03
C THR A 22 -4.97 8.15 8.11
N ALA A 23 -4.30 7.46 9.05
CA ALA A 23 -3.54 8.12 10.10
C ALA A 23 -2.36 8.92 9.52
N LEU A 24 -1.62 8.34 8.56
CA LEU A 24 -0.52 9.01 7.86
C LEU A 24 -0.99 10.23 7.08
N THR A 25 -2.10 10.10 6.34
CA THR A 25 -2.73 11.20 5.58
C THR A 25 -3.02 12.40 6.49
N ARG A 26 -3.60 12.15 7.66
CA ARG A 26 -3.91 13.20 8.65
C ARG A 26 -2.66 13.80 9.28
N LYS A 27 -1.65 12.98 9.57
CA LYS A 27 -0.40 13.42 10.21
C LYS A 27 0.40 14.37 9.32
N TYR A 28 0.50 14.06 8.03
CA TYR A 28 1.35 14.80 7.10
C TYR A 28 0.58 15.75 6.18
N GLY A 29 -0.76 15.72 6.19
CA GLY A 29 -1.58 16.59 5.34
C GLY A 29 -1.50 16.22 3.85
N VAL A 30 -1.16 14.97 3.52
CA VAL A 30 -1.00 14.47 2.16
C VAL A 30 -2.02 13.36 1.91
N ALA A 31 -2.88 13.52 0.90
CA ALA A 31 -3.82 12.49 0.48
C ALA A 31 -3.23 11.65 -0.65
N ILE A 32 -3.27 10.32 -0.53
CA ILE A 32 -2.83 9.39 -1.57
C ILE A 32 -4.06 8.75 -2.19
N GLN A 33 -4.24 8.95 -3.49
CA GLN A 33 -5.24 8.24 -4.29
C GLN A 33 -4.54 7.14 -5.08
N SER A 34 -4.83 5.88 -4.76
CA SER A 34 -4.32 4.75 -5.55
C SER A 34 -5.10 4.66 -6.86
N VAL A 35 -4.44 4.95 -7.99
CA VAL A 35 -5.01 4.80 -9.33
C VAL A 35 -4.13 3.82 -10.10
N GLY A 36 -4.70 2.69 -10.55
CA GLY A 36 -3.95 1.67 -11.32
C GLY A 36 -3.67 0.34 -10.62
N GLY A 37 -4.19 0.13 -9.40
CA GLY A 37 -4.05 -1.14 -8.66
C GLY A 37 -3.12 -1.03 -7.45
N VAL A 38 -3.21 -1.99 -6.54
CA VAL A 38 -2.37 -2.12 -5.34
C VAL A 38 -1.58 -3.42 -5.49
N PHE A 39 -0.28 -3.39 -5.28
CA PHE A 39 0.55 -4.60 -5.17
C PHE A 39 0.49 -5.08 -3.72
N LEU A 40 0.09 -6.33 -3.52
CA LEU A 40 0.13 -7.00 -2.22
C LEU A 40 1.31 -7.96 -2.22
N ALA A 41 2.07 -7.98 -1.14
CA ALA A 41 3.18 -8.89 -0.98
C ALA A 41 2.64 -10.32 -0.85
N GLU A 42 3.23 -11.27 -1.57
CA GLU A 42 2.97 -12.70 -1.39
C GLU A 42 3.88 -13.29 -0.30
N GLN A 43 5.00 -12.62 0.00
CA GLN A 43 5.99 -13.01 1.02
C GLN A 43 6.31 -11.83 1.95
N GLU A 44 6.60 -12.11 3.21
CA GLU A 44 6.75 -11.10 4.28
C GLU A 44 7.86 -10.08 3.98
N ASP A 45 8.92 -10.47 3.25
CA ASP A 45 10.10 -9.65 2.95
C ASP A 45 10.08 -8.99 1.56
N GLU A 46 9.03 -9.20 0.76
CA GLU A 46 8.98 -8.77 -0.65
C GLU A 46 9.08 -7.25 -0.79
N PHE A 47 8.55 -6.51 0.18
CA PHE A 47 8.55 -5.04 0.18
C PHE A 47 9.49 -4.39 1.20
N ASP A 48 10.33 -5.18 1.90
CA ASP A 48 11.21 -4.68 2.97
C ASP A 48 12.18 -3.58 2.53
N LYS A 49 12.50 -3.55 1.24
CA LYS A 49 13.44 -2.60 0.63
C LYS A 49 12.76 -1.67 -0.38
N VAL A 50 11.44 -1.70 -0.49
CA VAL A 50 10.72 -0.78 -1.39
C VAL A 50 10.88 0.64 -0.86
N THR A 51 11.37 1.53 -1.73
CA THR A 51 11.40 2.97 -1.50
C THR A 51 10.35 3.64 -2.37
N TYR A 52 10.08 4.92 -2.12
CA TYR A 52 9.19 5.71 -2.97
C TYR A 52 9.92 6.96 -3.43
N THR A 53 9.87 7.21 -4.75
CA THR A 53 10.31 8.48 -5.33
C THR A 53 9.10 9.34 -5.62
N ALA A 54 9.14 10.56 -5.08
CA ALA A 54 8.10 11.56 -5.27
C ALA A 54 8.47 12.46 -6.45
N ASP A 55 7.60 12.53 -7.46
CA ASP A 55 7.61 13.60 -8.45
C ASP A 55 6.66 14.71 -7.98
N ILE A 56 7.21 15.71 -7.29
CA ILE A 56 6.43 16.83 -6.76
C ILE A 56 5.80 17.67 -7.88
N SER A 57 6.33 17.60 -9.10
CA SER A 57 5.81 18.39 -10.22
C SER A 57 4.51 17.82 -10.77
N SER A 58 4.37 16.49 -10.80
CA SER A 58 3.15 15.79 -11.23
C SER A 58 2.25 15.39 -10.05
N GLY A 59 2.81 15.29 -8.85
CA GLY A 59 2.13 14.76 -7.66
C GLY A 59 2.20 13.23 -7.56
N ASP A 60 3.00 12.58 -8.40
CA ASP A 60 3.12 11.12 -8.44
C ASP A 60 4.03 10.60 -7.33
N LEU A 61 3.67 9.42 -6.83
CA LEU A 61 4.46 8.66 -5.86
C LEU A 61 4.75 7.27 -6.44
N TYR A 62 5.95 7.07 -6.97
CA TYR A 62 6.33 5.83 -7.64
C TYR A 62 7.05 4.89 -6.68
N PRO A 63 6.63 3.62 -6.56
CA PRO A 63 7.40 2.62 -5.84
C PRO A 63 8.68 2.28 -6.62
N GLU A 64 9.78 2.19 -5.90
CA GLU A 64 11.06 1.68 -6.38
C GLU A 64 11.30 0.30 -5.78
N PHE A 65 11.33 -0.71 -6.65
CA PHE A 65 11.58 -2.09 -6.25
C PHE A 65 13.07 -2.40 -6.35
N PRO A 66 13.68 -3.09 -5.37
CA PRO A 66 15.08 -3.44 -5.43
C PRO A 66 15.34 -4.49 -6.52
N GLY A 67 16.33 -4.26 -7.37
CA GLY A 67 16.81 -5.26 -8.34
C GLY A 67 16.30 -5.12 -9.77
N HIS A 68 15.75 -3.96 -10.14
CA HIS A 68 15.52 -3.56 -11.53
C HIS A 68 16.30 -2.29 -11.89
#